data_AF-A0A8S0Q526-F1
#
_entry.id   AF-A0A8S0Q526-F1
#
_cell.length_a   1.000
_cell.length_b   1.000
_cell.length_c   1.000
_cell.angle_alpha   90.00
_cell.angle_beta   90.00
_cell.angle_gamma   90.00
#
_symmetry.space_group_name_H-M   'P 1'
#
loop_
_entity.id
_entity.type
_entity.pdbx_description
1 polymer ?
#
loop_
_entity_poly.entity_id
_entity_poly.type
_entity_poly.pdbx_seq_one_letter_code
_entity_poly.pdbx_strand_id
1 'polypeptide(L)'
;MTLRYRGSYNRGVDLGFHLGGEMTLRYRGSYNRNRGVTWGVAYKIIRKEDQEAALEHLEVREKQYDMKAYLDFFTEPTATMPAISNVLLYIASADKKLNKNYLGPASFEEIADQIVHAEGPSGPNRDYLFKLETALIQIGCEDEHVNDLADEVRRIVLKRGTAHLMKTGIH
;
A
#
# COMPACT_ATOMS: atom_id res chain seq x y z
N MET A 1 4.86 -6.56 -2.25
CA MET A 1 6.03 -6.20 -1.40
C MET A 1 5.43 -5.30 -0.37
N THR A 2 5.32 -5.78 0.86
CA THR A 2 4.38 -5.21 1.82
C THR A 2 5.09 -4.27 2.77
N LEU A 3 4.66 -3.00 2.82
CA LEU A 3 5.05 -2.09 3.89
C LEU A 3 4.41 -2.62 5.19
N ARG A 4 5.23 -3.05 6.15
CA ARG A 4 4.76 -3.53 7.45
C ARG A 4 4.97 -2.47 8.50
N TYR A 5 3.89 -1.93 9.03
CA TYR A 5 3.91 -0.96 10.13
C TYR A 5 2.66 -1.10 11.01
N ARG A 6 2.71 -0.53 12.22
CA ARG A 6 1.58 -0.51 13.16
C ARG A 6 0.55 0.56 12.77
N GLY A 7 -0.63 0.24 12.26
CA GLY A 7 -1.60 1.28 11.93
C GLY A 7 -3.02 0.76 11.77
N SER A 8 -4.01 1.58 12.10
CA SER A 8 -5.44 1.26 12.03
C SER A 8 -5.91 0.89 10.61
N TYR A 9 -5.11 1.24 9.61
CA TYR A 9 -5.31 0.87 8.22
C TYR A 9 -3.95 0.48 7.64
N ASN A 10 -3.79 -0.78 7.26
CA ASN A 10 -2.84 -1.11 6.21
C ASN A 10 -3.41 -0.51 4.92
N ARG A 11 -3.15 0.79 4.69
CA ARG A 11 -3.41 1.43 3.39
C ARG A 11 -2.35 1.07 2.34
N GLY A 12 -1.48 0.10 2.64
CA GLY A 12 -0.77 -0.65 1.64
C GLY A 12 -1.76 -1.50 0.86
N VAL A 13 -2.28 -0.96 -0.23
CA VAL A 13 -2.91 -1.78 -1.27
C VAL A 13 -1.77 -2.49 -1.98
N ASP A 14 -1.44 -3.71 -1.57
CA ASP A 14 -0.79 -4.64 -2.51
C ASP A 14 -1.92 -5.04 -3.49
N LEU A 15 -2.10 -4.24 -4.53
CA LEU A 15 -3.01 -4.57 -5.63
C LEU A 15 -2.47 -5.81 -6.33
N GLY A 16 -3.32 -6.82 -6.48
CA GLY A 16 -3.06 -7.98 -7.31
C GLY A 16 -2.87 -7.54 -8.77
N PHE A 17 -1.75 -7.95 -9.37
CA PHE A 17 -1.44 -7.69 -10.77
C PHE A 17 -2.04 -8.74 -11.71
N HIS A 18 -2.25 -8.32 -12.95
CA HIS A 18 -2.61 -9.16 -14.07
C HIS A 18 -1.99 -8.53 -15.35
N LEU A 19 -0.90 -9.10 -15.88
CA LEU A 19 -0.08 -8.47 -16.93
C LEU A 19 -0.85 -8.24 -18.25
N GLY A 20 -0.83 -6.99 -18.73
CA GLY A 20 -1.30 -6.62 -20.08
C GLY A 20 -2.06 -5.28 -20.12
N GLY A 21 -1.31 -4.18 -20.31
CA GLY A 21 -1.85 -2.82 -20.50
C GLY A 21 -1.82 -1.97 -19.23
N GLU A 22 -1.07 -0.87 -19.26
CA GLU A 22 -1.15 0.18 -18.24
C GLU A 22 -2.53 0.83 -18.31
N MET A 23 -3.33 0.66 -17.25
CA MET A 23 -4.54 1.47 -17.10
C MET A 23 -4.61 1.99 -15.68
N THR A 24 -3.98 3.15 -15.51
CA THR A 24 -4.04 3.99 -14.32
C THR A 24 -5.48 4.40 -14.03
N LEU A 25 -6.10 3.89 -12.96
CA LEU A 25 -7.51 4.15 -12.71
C LEU A 25 -7.88 4.19 -11.23
N ARG A 26 -8.78 5.11 -10.91
CA ARG A 26 -9.26 5.45 -9.56
C ARG A 26 -10.02 4.27 -8.90
N TYR A 27 -10.11 4.23 -7.56
CA TYR A 27 -10.97 3.28 -6.83
C TYR A 27 -11.72 3.97 -5.69
N ARG A 28 -12.95 3.54 -5.45
CA ARG A 28 -13.70 3.80 -4.22
C ARG A 28 -14.31 2.48 -3.79
N GLY A 29 -13.90 1.95 -2.65
CA GLY A 29 -14.65 0.85 -2.07
C GLY A 29 -14.37 0.66 -0.59
N SER A 30 -15.46 0.27 0.06
CA SER A 30 -15.65 0.30 1.50
C SER A 30 -15.61 -1.12 2.02
N TYR A 31 -14.47 -1.57 2.55
CA TYR A 31 -14.41 -2.86 3.26
C TYR A 31 -14.90 -2.76 4.71
N ASN A 32 -14.98 -1.54 5.27
CA ASN A 32 -15.50 -1.29 6.61
C ASN A 32 -16.40 -0.04 6.58
N ARG A 33 -17.35 0.10 7.52
CA ARG A 33 -18.41 1.14 7.51
C ARG A 33 -17.92 2.60 7.50
N ASN A 34 -16.62 2.84 7.48
CA ASN A 34 -16.03 4.14 7.23
C ASN A 34 -15.66 4.29 5.75
N ARG A 35 -16.28 5.29 5.12
CA ARG A 35 -16.22 5.66 3.70
C ARG A 35 -14.83 6.17 3.27
N GLY A 36 -13.82 5.32 3.30
CA GLY A 36 -12.49 5.63 2.77
C GLY A 36 -12.43 5.47 1.24
N VAL A 37 -11.68 6.36 0.59
CA VAL A 37 -11.22 6.20 -0.80
C VAL A 37 -9.79 5.70 -0.74
N THR A 38 -9.46 4.76 -1.61
CA THR A 38 -8.12 4.20 -1.72
C THR A 38 -7.75 4.20 -3.19
N TRP A 39 -6.55 4.65 -3.54
CA TRP A 39 -6.13 4.71 -4.93
C TRP A 39 -5.37 3.45 -5.34
N GLY A 40 -5.50 3.07 -6.61
CA GLY A 40 -4.91 1.83 -7.08
C GLY A 40 -4.91 1.68 -8.59
N VAL A 41 -4.68 0.44 -9.03
CA VAL A 41 -4.69 0.04 -10.44
C VAL A 41 -5.33 -1.34 -10.49
N ALA A 42 -6.34 -1.51 -11.34
CA ALA A 42 -6.93 -2.80 -11.64
C ALA A 42 -6.30 -3.35 -12.92
N TYR A 43 -5.99 -4.64 -12.89
CA TYR A 43 -5.30 -5.32 -13.98
C TYR A 43 -6.20 -6.40 -14.59
N LYS A 44 -6.20 -6.52 -15.93
CA LYS A 44 -7.01 -7.49 -16.66
C LYS A 44 -6.10 -8.40 -17.52
N ILE A 45 -6.09 -9.71 -17.21
CA ILE A 45 -5.52 -10.73 -18.11
C ILE A 45 -6.65 -11.37 -18.89
N ILE A 46 -6.38 -11.52 -20.18
CA ILE A 46 -7.33 -12.03 -21.16
C ILE A 46 -7.17 -13.55 -21.34
N ARG A 47 -5.93 -14.06 -21.31
CA ARG A 47 -5.62 -15.47 -21.58
C ARG A 47 -5.77 -16.31 -20.33
N LYS A 48 -6.47 -17.45 -20.44
CA LYS A 48 -6.76 -18.32 -19.31
C LYS A 48 -5.49 -18.88 -18.66
N GLU A 49 -4.53 -19.33 -19.47
CA GLU A 49 -3.25 -19.84 -18.98
C GLU A 49 -2.49 -18.79 -18.14
N ASP A 50 -2.50 -17.54 -18.59
CA ASP A 50 -1.86 -16.43 -17.89
C ASP A 50 -2.62 -16.05 -16.60
N GLN A 51 -3.95 -16.22 -16.58
CA GLN A 51 -4.77 -16.04 -15.38
C GLN A 51 -4.40 -17.05 -14.30
N GLU A 52 -4.33 -18.34 -14.67
CA GLU A 52 -3.96 -19.43 -13.77
C GLU A 52 -2.55 -19.22 -13.20
N ALA A 53 -1.58 -18.94 -14.07
CA ALA A 53 -0.19 -18.68 -13.65
C ALA A 53 -0.08 -17.44 -12.73
N ALA A 54 -0.80 -16.36 -13.01
CA ALA A 54 -0.80 -15.17 -12.17
C ALA A 54 -1.47 -15.42 -10.81
N LEU A 55 -2.57 -16.17 -10.77
CA LEU A 55 -3.21 -16.56 -9.51
C LEU A 55 -2.28 -17.43 -8.66
N GLU A 56 -1.66 -18.47 -9.24
CA GLU A 56 -0.68 -19.30 -8.53
C GLU A 56 0.47 -18.47 -7.94
N HIS A 57 1.00 -17.53 -8.72
CA HIS A 57 2.04 -16.62 -8.24
C HIS A 57 1.56 -15.75 -7.08
N LEU A 58 0.36 -15.17 -7.18
CA LEU A 58 -0.24 -14.34 -6.14
C LEU A 58 -0.53 -15.12 -4.86
N GLU A 59 -0.97 -16.38 -4.95
CA GLU A 59 -1.16 -17.23 -3.77
C GLU A 59 0.13 -17.40 -2.96
N VAL A 60 1.29 -17.47 -3.62
CA VAL A 60 2.59 -17.59 -2.94
C VAL A 60 3.05 -16.24 -2.39
N ARG A 61 2.95 -15.18 -3.21
CA ARG A 61 3.41 -13.83 -2.86
C ARG A 61 2.60 -13.25 -1.71
N GLU A 62 1.29 -13.40 -1.77
CA GLU A 62 0.31 -12.75 -0.88
C GLU A 62 -0.22 -13.66 0.22
N LYS A 63 0.39 -14.83 0.43
CA LYS A 63 0.05 -15.79 1.50
C LYS A 63 0.02 -15.21 2.93
N GLN A 64 0.54 -14.01 3.10
CA GLN A 64 0.58 -13.29 4.38
C GLN A 64 -0.70 -12.51 4.66
N TYR A 65 -1.55 -12.33 3.64
CA TYR A 65 -2.88 -11.77 3.75
C TYR A 65 -3.88 -12.86 4.09
N ASP A 66 -4.80 -12.53 4.99
CA ASP A 66 -5.74 -13.47 5.60
C ASP A 66 -7.11 -13.42 4.92
N MET A 67 -7.33 -12.47 4.00
CA MET A 67 -8.62 -12.28 3.34
C MET A 67 -8.48 -12.04 1.83
N LYS A 68 -9.50 -12.50 1.09
CA LYS A 68 -9.75 -12.13 -0.30
C LYS A 68 -11.14 -11.52 -0.40
N ALA A 69 -11.28 -10.47 -1.20
CA ALA A 69 -12.56 -9.83 -1.46
C ALA A 69 -12.73 -9.59 -2.96
N TYR A 70 -13.99 -9.51 -3.39
CA TYR A 70 -14.36 -9.09 -4.73
C TYR A 70 -15.13 -7.78 -4.62
N LEU A 71 -14.64 -6.76 -5.31
CA LEU A 71 -15.09 -5.38 -5.12
C LEU A 71 -15.37 -4.72 -6.47
N ASP A 72 -16.24 -3.74 -6.44
CA ASP A 72 -16.50 -2.84 -7.56
C ASP A 72 -15.43 -1.76 -7.65
N PHE A 73 -14.98 -1.46 -8.86
CA PHE A 73 -13.88 -0.56 -9.17
C PHE A 73 -14.36 0.64 -10.00
N PHE A 74 -13.97 1.85 -9.61
CA PHE A 74 -14.57 3.11 -10.07
C PHE A 74 -13.52 4.11 -10.53
N THR A 75 -13.54 4.47 -11.81
CA THR A 75 -12.58 5.42 -12.39
C THR A 75 -12.78 6.87 -11.97
N GLU A 76 -13.85 7.20 -11.25
CA GLU A 76 -14.11 8.53 -10.73
C GLU A 76 -14.73 8.45 -9.32
N PRO A 77 -14.32 9.30 -8.34
CA PRO A 77 -14.86 9.25 -6.98
C PRO A 77 -16.37 9.46 -6.89
N THR A 78 -16.92 10.24 -7.83
CA THR A 78 -18.34 10.60 -7.92
C THR A 78 -19.14 9.65 -8.81
N ALA A 79 -18.51 8.64 -9.42
CA ALA A 79 -19.21 7.68 -10.27
C ALA A 79 -20.22 6.86 -9.45
N THR A 80 -21.41 6.69 -10.02
CA THR A 80 -22.48 5.86 -9.45
C THR A 80 -22.47 4.43 -9.99
N MET A 81 -21.74 4.18 -11.07
CA MET A 81 -21.56 2.87 -11.69
C MET A 81 -20.09 2.48 -11.70
N PRO A 82 -19.76 1.22 -11.40
CA PRO A 82 -18.39 0.75 -11.50
C PRO A 82 -17.95 0.67 -12.96
N ALA A 83 -16.69 1.01 -13.18
CA ALA A 83 -16.03 0.75 -14.45
C ALA A 83 -15.75 -0.75 -14.63
N ILE A 84 -15.44 -1.45 -13.54
CA ILE A 84 -15.21 -2.90 -13.51
C ILE A 84 -15.82 -3.45 -12.22
N SER A 85 -16.60 -4.53 -12.32
CA SER A 85 -17.14 -5.23 -11.16
C SER A 85 -16.34 -6.50 -10.84
N ASN A 86 -16.41 -6.95 -9.59
CA ASN A 86 -15.79 -8.19 -9.11
C ASN A 86 -14.26 -8.25 -9.31
N VAL A 87 -13.57 -7.17 -8.99
CA VAL A 87 -12.10 -7.14 -8.95
C VAL A 87 -11.61 -7.86 -7.70
N LEU A 88 -10.73 -8.85 -7.87
CA LEU A 88 -10.10 -9.59 -6.76
C LEU A 88 -9.11 -8.69 -6.02
N LEU A 89 -9.23 -8.66 -4.70
CA LEU A 89 -8.32 -7.95 -3.80
C LEU A 89 -7.87 -8.87 -2.67
N TYR A 90 -6.57 -8.84 -2.36
CA TYR A 90 -6.02 -9.47 -1.16
C TYR A 90 -5.93 -8.44 -0.05
N ILE A 91 -6.40 -8.78 1.15
CA ILE A 91 -6.56 -7.84 2.26
C ILE A 91 -5.92 -8.43 3.51
N ALA A 92 -5.10 -7.62 4.17
CA ALA A 92 -4.62 -7.87 5.52
C ALA A 92 -5.63 -7.28 6.52
N SER A 93 -6.38 -8.11 7.22
CA SER A 93 -7.35 -7.64 8.20
C SER A 93 -6.66 -7.06 9.45
N ALA A 94 -7.41 -6.24 10.20
CA ALA A 94 -6.99 -5.76 11.52
C ALA A 94 -7.29 -6.78 12.65
N ASP A 95 -7.60 -8.04 12.30
CA ASP A 95 -7.80 -9.10 13.29
C ASP A 95 -6.45 -9.78 13.59
N LYS A 96 -5.92 -9.54 14.78
CA LYS A 96 -4.64 -10.11 15.23
C LYS A 96 -4.65 -11.64 15.32
N LYS A 97 -5.83 -12.28 15.40
CA LYS A 97 -5.95 -13.75 15.40
C LYS A 97 -5.75 -14.32 14.00
N LEU A 98 -6.27 -13.64 12.98
CA LEU A 98 -6.22 -14.08 11.58
C LEU A 98 -4.96 -13.56 10.88
N ASN A 99 -4.67 -12.27 11.04
CA ASN A 99 -3.48 -11.61 10.54
C ASN A 99 -2.40 -11.53 11.63
N LYS A 100 -1.54 -12.55 11.68
CA LYS A 100 -0.39 -12.57 12.60
C LYS A 100 0.62 -11.43 12.37
N ASN A 101 0.58 -10.79 11.20
CA ASN A 101 1.43 -9.66 10.86
C ASN A 101 0.84 -8.31 11.32
N TYR A 102 -0.41 -8.29 11.80
CA TYR A 102 -1.02 -7.07 12.34
C TYR A 102 -0.41 -6.74 13.70
N LEU A 103 0.34 -5.64 13.73
CA LEU A 103 1.06 -5.20 14.92
C LEU A 103 0.18 -4.39 15.89
N GLY A 104 -1.06 -4.08 15.51
CA GLY A 104 -1.98 -3.23 16.25
C GLY A 104 -1.98 -1.77 15.76
N PRO A 105 -2.86 -0.94 16.32
CA PRO A 105 -2.84 0.50 16.08
C PRO A 105 -1.57 1.11 16.66
N ALA A 106 -1.06 2.17 16.03
CA ALA A 106 -0.04 3.04 16.60
C ALA A 106 -0.25 4.47 16.16
N SER A 107 0.45 5.36 16.85
CA SER A 107 0.55 6.76 16.45
C SER A 107 1.30 6.89 15.12
N PHE A 108 1.09 8.02 14.47
CA PHE A 108 1.73 8.34 13.21
C PHE A 108 3.27 8.38 13.29
N GLU A 109 3.80 8.89 14.40
CA GLU A 109 5.23 8.96 14.66
C GLU A 109 5.85 7.56 14.84
N GLU A 110 5.17 6.66 15.57
CA GLU A 110 5.60 5.26 15.73
C GLU A 110 5.62 4.51 14.39
N ILE A 111 4.67 4.80 13.51
CA ILE A 111 4.64 4.25 12.14
C ILE A 111 5.86 4.69 11.36
N ALA A 112 6.08 6.00 11.31
CA ALA A 112 7.16 6.58 10.54
C ALA A 112 8.53 6.12 11.07
N ASP A 113 8.72 6.07 12.39
CA ASP A 113 9.95 5.56 12.99
C ASP A 113 10.17 4.08 12.63
N GLN A 114 9.12 3.24 12.65
CA GLN A 114 9.24 1.86 12.20
C GLN A 114 9.65 1.77 10.72
N ILE A 115 9.07 2.60 9.85
CA ILE A 115 9.40 2.62 8.41
C ILE A 115 10.86 3.05 8.17
N VAL A 116 11.36 4.01 8.96
CA VAL A 116 12.75 4.48 8.88
C VAL A 116 13.75 3.37 9.21
N HIS A 117 13.42 2.48 10.16
CA HIS A 117 14.31 1.42 10.61
C HIS A 117 14.12 0.08 9.90
N ALA A 118 12.96 -0.16 9.30
CA ALA A 118 12.64 -1.45 8.72
C ALA A 118 13.30 -1.62 7.35
N GLU A 119 13.89 -2.80 7.15
CA GLU A 119 14.47 -3.22 5.89
C GLU A 119 14.03 -4.65 5.58
N GLY A 120 13.60 -4.87 4.33
CA GLY A 120 13.27 -6.18 3.82
C GLY A 120 14.28 -6.67 2.79
N PRO A 121 14.09 -7.88 2.24
CA PRO A 121 14.96 -8.42 1.18
C PRO A 121 15.05 -7.53 -0.07
N SER A 122 14.10 -6.61 -0.26
CA SER A 122 14.02 -5.68 -1.38
C SER A 122 14.53 -4.27 -1.04
N GLY A 123 15.14 -4.09 0.13
CA GLY A 123 15.69 -2.83 0.60
C GLY A 123 14.84 -2.12 1.66
N PRO A 124 15.18 -0.85 1.96
CA PRO A 124 14.57 -0.07 3.04
C PRO A 124 13.07 0.19 2.82
N ASN A 125 12.28 0.11 3.88
CA ASN A 125 10.84 0.37 3.82
C ASN A 125 10.52 1.83 3.45
N ARG A 126 11.34 2.80 3.87
CA ARG A 126 11.17 4.20 3.48
C ARG A 126 11.23 4.41 1.96
N ASP A 127 12.06 3.65 1.26
CA ASP A 127 12.22 3.79 -0.19
C ASP A 127 10.99 3.27 -0.92
N TYR A 128 10.34 2.23 -0.39
CA TYR A 128 9.04 1.78 -0.87
C TYR A 128 7.98 2.87 -0.68
N LEU A 129 7.92 3.50 0.50
CA LEU A 129 6.95 4.56 0.78
C LEU A 129 7.07 5.73 -0.20
N PHE A 130 8.31 6.20 -0.46
CA PHE A 130 8.53 7.29 -1.42
C PHE A 130 8.22 6.90 -2.86
N LYS A 131 8.48 5.65 -3.26
CA LYS A 131 8.08 5.14 -4.57
C LYS A 131 6.55 5.09 -4.71
N LEU A 132 5.85 4.69 -3.65
CA LEU A 132 4.39 4.68 -3.61
C LEU A 132 3.82 6.09 -3.72
N GLU A 133 4.30 7.03 -2.89
CA GLU A 133 3.95 8.46 -2.95
C GLU A 133 4.16 9.02 -4.37
N THR A 134 5.33 8.78 -4.95
CA THR A 134 5.67 9.24 -6.31
C THR A 134 4.72 8.64 -7.35
N ALA A 135 4.46 7.34 -7.29
CA ALA A 135 3.57 6.66 -8.22
C ALA A 135 2.15 7.23 -8.14
N LEU A 136 1.63 7.45 -6.92
CA LEU A 136 0.32 8.04 -6.65
C LEU A 136 0.21 9.46 -7.24
N ILE A 137 1.23 10.30 -7.06
CA ILE A 137 1.28 11.65 -7.64
C ILE A 137 1.30 11.60 -9.17
N GLN A 138 2.12 10.71 -9.76
CA GLN A 138 2.23 10.58 -11.23
C GLN A 138 0.91 10.19 -11.88
N ILE A 139 0.07 9.44 -11.16
CA ILE A 139 -1.26 9.05 -11.62
C ILE A 139 -2.37 10.05 -11.24
N GLY A 140 -2.01 11.20 -10.68
CA GLY A 140 -2.96 12.23 -10.26
C GLY A 140 -3.88 11.79 -9.12
N CYS A 141 -3.39 10.90 -8.25
CA CYS A 141 -4.12 10.36 -7.11
C CYS A 141 -3.45 10.83 -5.82
N GLU A 142 -3.96 11.88 -5.20
CA GLU A 142 -3.45 12.34 -3.91
C GLU A 142 -4.01 11.50 -2.76
N ASP A 143 -3.14 10.91 -1.94
CA ASP A 143 -3.49 10.25 -0.69
C ASP A 143 -2.82 11.00 0.46
N GLU A 144 -3.61 11.81 1.17
CA GLU A 144 -3.18 12.62 2.31
C GLU A 144 -2.38 11.81 3.33
N HIS A 145 -2.77 10.56 3.58
CA HIS A 145 -2.09 9.74 4.58
C HIS A 145 -0.75 9.19 4.10
N VAL A 146 -0.63 8.84 2.81
CA VAL A 146 0.66 8.45 2.24
C VAL A 146 1.60 9.65 2.23
N ASN A 147 1.10 10.83 1.83
CA ASN A 147 1.86 12.06 1.77
C ASN A 147 2.35 12.50 3.16
N ASP A 148 1.44 12.59 4.13
CA ASP A 148 1.77 12.93 5.52
C ASP A 148 2.83 11.97 6.07
N LEU A 149 2.71 10.67 5.74
CA LEU A 149 3.59 9.65 6.30
C LEU A 149 4.97 9.73 5.67
N ALA A 150 5.03 10.00 4.37
CA ALA A 150 6.28 10.28 3.66
C ALA A 150 6.98 11.51 4.25
N ASP A 151 6.24 12.58 4.52
CA ASP A 151 6.79 13.80 5.12
C ASP A 151 7.30 13.58 6.55
N GLU A 152 6.59 12.82 7.36
CA GLU A 152 7.05 12.46 8.71
C GLU A 152 8.31 11.59 8.65
N VAL A 153 8.38 10.62 7.72
CA VAL A 153 9.59 9.82 7.48
C VAL A 153 10.76 10.71 7.04
N ARG A 154 10.56 11.65 6.11
CA ARG A 154 11.59 12.63 5.69
C ARG A 154 12.06 13.48 6.88
N ARG A 155 11.14 13.93 7.75
CA ARG A 155 11.45 14.70 8.96
C ARG A 155 12.35 13.91 9.92
N ILE A 156 12.04 12.64 10.16
CA ILE A 156 12.84 11.77 11.04
C ILE A 156 14.24 11.54 10.45
N VAL A 157 14.33 11.26 9.14
CA VAL A 157 15.62 11.06 8.44
C VAL A 157 16.49 12.32 8.52
N LEU A 158 15.92 13.51 8.30
CA LEU A 158 16.65 14.78 8.37
C LEU A 158 17.20 15.04 9.78
N LYS A 159 16.37 14.90 10.82
CA LYS A 159 16.79 15.07 12.22
C LYS A 159 17.96 14.16 12.60
N ARG A 160 18.00 12.95 12.03
CA ARG A 160 19.09 11.98 12.25
C ARG A 160 20.37 12.39 11.53
N GLY A 161 20.26 12.83 10.27
CA GLY A 161 21.39 13.34 9.51
C GLY A 161 22.07 14.51 10.20
N THR A 162 21.28 15.48 10.69
CA THR A 162 21.79 16.64 11.44
C THR A 162 22.42 16.22 12.77
N ALA A 163 21.81 15.28 13.50
CA ALA A 163 22.37 14.77 14.75
C ALA A 163 23.66 13.95 14.54
N HIS A 164 23.80 13.26 13.41
CA HIS A 164 25.02 12.55 13.04
C HIS A 164 26.15 13.52 12.70
N LEU A 165 25.89 14.54 11.88
CA LEU A 165 26.87 15.59 11.54
C LEU A 165 27.37 16.34 12.77
N MET A 166 26.47 16.70 13.70
CA MET A 166 26.86 17.34 14.97
C MET A 166 27.73 16.44 15.87
N LYS A 167 27.61 15.11 15.75
CA LYS A 167 28.41 14.15 16.52
C LYS A 167 29.76 13.83 15.89
N THR A 168 29.86 13.89 14.56
CA THR A 168 31.10 13.57 13.83
C THR A 168 32.02 14.77 13.61
N GLY A 169 31.55 16.00 13.90
CA GLY A 169 32.37 17.22 13.83
C GLY A 169 32.81 17.61 12.42
N ILE A 170 32.12 17.08 11.40
CA ILE A 170 32.37 17.41 9.99
C ILE A 170 31.47 18.60 9.66
N HIS A 171 32.09 19.78 9.48
CA HIS A 171 31.45 21.03 9.10
C HIS A 171 31.36 21.19 7.58
#